data_AF-A0A379W2B9-F1
#
_entry.id   AF-A0A379W2B9-F1
#
_cell.length_a   1.000
_cell.length_b   1.000
_cell.length_c   1.000
_cell.angle_alpha   90.00
_cell.angle_beta   90.00
_cell.angle_gamma   90.00
#
_symmetry.space_group_name_H-M   'P 1'
#
loop_
_entity.id
_entity.type
_entity.pdbx_description
1 polymer ?
#
loop_
_entity_poly.entity_id
_entity_poly.type
_entity_poly.pdbx_seq_one_letter_code
_entity_poly.pdbx_strand_id
1 'polypeptide(L)'
;MSHVDDGFRSLTLKRFPQTDDVNPLLAWEAADEYLLQQLDETEIRGPVLILNDTFGALSCALAEHSPYSIGDSYLSELGTRENLRHNGIAESSVTFSTVPLTTRRRRAWY
;
A
#
# COMPACT_ATOMS: atom_id res chain seq x y z
N MET A 1 14.60 10.88 23.32
CA MET A 1 13.89 11.73 22.35
C MET A 1 12.90 10.85 21.62
N SER A 2 11.63 11.06 21.92
CA SER A 2 10.47 10.23 21.59
C SER A 2 9.92 10.58 20.21
N HIS A 3 9.98 9.68 19.24
CA HIS A 3 9.28 9.87 17.97
C HIS A 3 9.06 8.58 17.16
N VAL A 4 8.71 7.45 17.80
CA VAL A 4 8.57 6.17 17.06
C VAL A 4 7.44 5.31 17.61
N ASP A 5 6.20 5.81 17.61
CA ASP A 5 5.06 4.99 18.05
C ASP A 5 3.86 4.97 17.10
N ASP A 6 3.85 5.74 16.00
CA ASP A 6 2.59 6.04 15.30
C ASP A 6 2.56 5.86 13.77
N GLY A 7 3.50 5.11 13.18
CA GLY A 7 3.64 4.95 11.72
C GLY A 7 2.31 4.60 11.02
N PHE A 8 1.68 3.48 11.40
CA PHE A 8 0.33 3.15 10.96
C PHE A 8 -0.77 3.50 11.96
N ARG A 9 -0.43 3.73 13.23
CA ARG A 9 -1.42 3.99 14.29
C ARG A 9 -2.03 5.39 14.21
N SER A 10 -1.35 6.33 13.56
CA SER A 10 -1.92 7.63 13.17
C SER A 10 -2.85 7.54 11.95
N LEU A 11 -2.74 6.47 11.15
CA LEU A 11 -3.50 6.30 9.91
C LEU A 11 -4.78 5.48 10.16
N THR A 12 -5.89 5.99 9.64
CA THR A 12 -7.17 5.26 9.59
C THR A 12 -7.16 4.32 8.40
N LEU A 13 -6.76 3.07 8.61
CA LEU A 13 -6.70 2.03 7.57
C LEU A 13 -7.81 0.98 7.75
N LYS A 14 -8.53 0.68 6.67
CA LYS A 14 -9.62 -0.30 6.62
C LYS A 14 -9.38 -1.35 5.53
N ARG A 15 -9.87 -2.57 5.77
CA ARG A 15 -9.88 -3.64 4.76
C ARG A 15 -10.95 -3.33 3.72
N PHE A 16 -10.71 -3.79 2.50
CA PHE A 16 -11.66 -3.67 1.40
C PHE A 16 -12.02 -5.06 0.81
N PRO A 17 -13.32 -5.39 0.63
CA PRO A 17 -14.49 -4.64 1.09
C PRO A 17 -14.54 -4.57 2.62
N GLN A 18 -15.24 -3.56 3.14
CA GLN A 18 -15.33 -3.32 4.57
C GLN A 18 -15.99 -4.54 5.25
N THR A 19 -15.21 -5.25 6.05
CA THR A 19 -15.71 -6.38 6.88
C THR A 19 -16.27 -5.85 8.19
N ASP A 20 -17.30 -6.51 8.72
CA ASP A 20 -17.94 -6.16 9.99
C ASP A 20 -16.92 -6.11 11.16
N ASP A 21 -17.19 -5.26 12.16
CA ASP A 21 -16.37 -4.99 13.36
C ASP A 21 -16.04 -6.24 14.22
N VAL A 22 -16.57 -7.41 13.86
CA VAL A 22 -16.32 -8.70 14.53
C VAL A 22 -14.97 -9.30 14.13
N ASN A 23 -14.35 -8.80 13.05
CA ASN A 23 -13.10 -9.34 12.55
C ASN A 23 -11.90 -8.57 13.14
N PRO A 24 -11.02 -9.20 13.96
CA PRO A 24 -9.84 -8.54 14.53
C PRO A 24 -8.76 -8.23 13.48
N LEU A 25 -8.96 -8.61 12.22
CA LEU A 25 -7.98 -8.42 11.16
C LEU A 25 -7.87 -6.95 10.76
N LEU A 26 -6.68 -6.41 10.94
CA LEU A 26 -6.29 -5.08 10.51
C LEU A 26 -6.10 -5.03 8.98
N ALA A 27 -6.00 -3.81 8.45
CA ALA A 27 -5.67 -3.54 7.05
C ALA A 27 -4.16 -3.53 6.77
N TRP A 28 -3.35 -3.84 7.78
CA TRP A 28 -1.90 -3.95 7.73
C TRP A 28 -1.47 -5.13 8.58
N GLU A 29 -0.29 -5.67 8.30
CA GLU A 29 0.30 -6.82 9.00
C GLU A 29 1.62 -6.44 9.68
N ALA A 30 2.10 -7.29 10.59
CA ALA A 30 3.38 -7.04 11.28
C ALA A 30 4.58 -6.91 10.31
N ALA A 31 4.47 -7.49 9.11
CA ALA A 31 5.47 -7.33 8.05
C ALA A 31 5.52 -5.88 7.53
N ASP A 32 4.38 -5.22 7.37
CA ASP A 32 4.31 -3.82 6.93
C ASP A 32 4.95 -2.90 7.98
N GLU A 33 4.66 -3.15 9.26
CA GLU A 33 5.21 -2.36 10.37
C GLU A 33 6.73 -2.52 10.44
N TYR A 34 7.21 -3.74 10.28
CA TYR A 34 8.64 -4.02 10.24
C TYR A 34 9.35 -3.31 9.07
N LEU A 35 8.72 -3.25 7.89
CA LEU A 35 9.27 -2.54 6.74
C LEU A 35 9.39 -1.03 6.99
N LEU A 36 8.39 -0.40 7.62
CA LEU A 36 8.49 1.02 7.99
C LEU A 36 9.60 1.28 9.00
N GLN A 37 9.75 0.43 10.02
CA GLN A 37 10.81 0.57 11.01
C GLN A 37 12.22 0.52 10.38
N GLN A 38 12.41 -0.31 9.35
CA GLN A 38 13.68 -0.36 8.61
C GLN A 38 13.92 0.89 7.74
N LEU A 39 12.84 1.51 7.25
CA LEU A 39 12.90 2.74 6.47
C LEU A 39 13.19 3.96 7.35
N ASP A 40 12.75 3.97 8.62
CA ASP A 40 13.09 5.06 9.55
C ASP A 40 14.60 5.20 9.78
N GLU A 41 15.33 4.08 9.72
CA GLU A 41 16.79 4.05 9.85
C GLU A 41 17.51 4.35 8.53
N THR A 42 16.78 4.45 7.41
CA THR A 42 17.35 4.53 6.06
C THR A 42 16.89 5.79 5.33
N GLU A 43 17.82 6.59 4.82
CA GLU A 43 17.45 7.73 3.96
C GLU A 43 16.89 7.23 2.62
N ILE A 44 15.61 7.51 2.37
CA ILE A 44 14.94 7.16 1.11
C ILE A 44 15.45 8.08 0.00
N ARG A 45 16.22 7.53 -0.94
CA ARG A 45 16.73 8.25 -2.11
C ARG A 45 16.12 7.68 -3.39
N GLY A 46 15.34 8.49 -4.09
CA GLY A 46 14.76 8.15 -5.39
C GLY A 46 13.32 7.64 -5.31
N PRO A 47 12.81 7.05 -6.40
CA PRO A 47 11.42 6.60 -6.48
C PRO A 47 11.18 5.38 -5.58
N VAL A 48 10.15 5.45 -4.73
CA VAL A 48 9.73 4.33 -3.89
C VAL A 48 8.82 3.42 -4.71
N LEU A 49 9.13 2.14 -4.77
CA LEU A 49 8.31 1.11 -5.42
C LEU A 49 7.76 0.18 -4.35
N ILE A 50 6.44 0.11 -4.23
CA ILE A 50 5.74 -0.76 -3.30
C ILE A 50 5.05 -1.84 -4.13
N LEU A 51 5.40 -3.10 -3.87
CA LEU A 51 4.84 -4.24 -4.60
C LEU A 51 3.82 -4.98 -3.74
N ASN A 52 2.66 -5.26 -4.33
CA ASN A 52 1.58 -6.06 -3.70
C ASN A 52 1.14 -5.53 -2.33
N ASP A 53 0.98 -4.21 -2.21
CA ASP A 53 0.36 -3.59 -1.05
C ASP A 53 -1.15 -3.91 -1.03
N THR A 54 -1.56 -4.80 -0.12
CA THR A 54 -2.89 -5.42 -0.17
C THR A 54 -4.01 -4.42 0.05
N PHE A 55 -3.84 -3.49 0.99
CA PHE A 55 -4.83 -2.46 1.33
C PHE A 55 -4.24 -1.04 1.32
N GLY A 56 -3.00 -0.86 0.87
CA GLY A 56 -2.42 0.47 0.73
C GLY A 56 -1.78 0.99 2.01
N ALA A 57 -1.43 0.14 2.96
CA ALA A 57 -0.87 0.58 4.25
C ALA A 57 0.43 1.34 4.00
N LEU A 58 1.41 0.69 3.40
CA LEU A 58 2.71 1.27 3.05
C LEU A 58 2.55 2.46 2.09
N SER A 59 1.62 2.36 1.14
CA SER A 59 1.32 3.43 0.19
C SER A 59 0.80 4.70 0.87
N CYS A 60 -0.02 4.56 1.92
CA CYS A 60 -0.48 5.69 2.72
C CYS A 60 0.65 6.26 3.59
N ALA A 61 1.43 5.40 4.26
CA ALA A 61 2.52 5.85 5.12
C ALA A 61 3.63 6.57 4.35
N LEU A 62 3.94 6.11 3.14
CA LEU A 62 4.99 6.69 2.30
C LEU A 62 4.46 7.70 1.27
N ALA A 63 3.21 8.15 1.39
CA ALA A 63 2.58 9.03 0.42
C ALA A 63 3.36 10.34 0.16
N GLU A 64 4.10 10.84 1.16
CA GLU A 64 4.97 12.02 1.02
C GLU A 64 6.09 11.80 -0.03
N HIS A 65 6.51 10.56 -0.23
CA HIS A 65 7.56 10.20 -1.20
C HIS A 65 7.02 9.89 -2.60
N SER A 66 5.73 10.09 -2.84
CA SER A 66 5.07 9.81 -4.12
C SER A 66 5.33 8.38 -4.65
N PRO A 67 4.96 7.33 -3.89
CA PRO A 67 5.34 5.96 -4.20
C PRO A 67 4.58 5.43 -5.42
N TYR A 68 5.18 4.45 -6.08
CA TYR A 68 4.54 3.64 -7.11
C TYR A 68 3.98 2.37 -6.46
N SER A 69 2.66 2.22 -6.48
CA SER A 69 1.98 1.00 -6.04
C SER A 69 1.80 0.08 -7.24
N ILE A 70 2.57 -1.01 -7.25
CA ILE A 70 2.61 -2.00 -8.33
C ILE A 70 1.95 -3.28 -7.82
N GLY A 71 0.98 -3.79 -8.56
CA GLY A 71 0.32 -5.05 -8.23
C GLY A 71 -0.42 -5.62 -9.42
N ASP A 72 -1.09 -6.76 -9.20
CA ASP A 72 -1.98 -7.40 -10.17
C ASP A 72 -3.45 -7.42 -9.69
N SER A 73 -3.72 -6.85 -8.51
CA SER A 73 -5.03 -6.82 -7.86
C SER A 73 -5.65 -5.43 -7.93
N TYR A 74 -6.69 -5.30 -8.76
CA TYR A 74 -7.49 -4.07 -8.81
C TYR A 74 -8.25 -3.82 -7.50
N LEU A 75 -8.60 -4.88 -6.75
CA LEU A 75 -9.23 -4.73 -5.43
C LEU A 75 -8.29 -4.07 -4.42
N SER A 76 -7.00 -4.39 -4.49
CA SER A 76 -5.98 -3.78 -3.64
C SER A 76 -5.76 -2.32 -3.99
N GLU A 77 -5.81 -1.98 -5.28
CA GLU A 77 -5.78 -0.60 -5.78
C GLU A 77 -6.99 0.21 -5.25
N LEU A 78 -8.19 -0.35 -5.29
CA LEU A 78 -9.40 0.26 -4.74
C LEU A 78 -9.30 0.46 -3.21
N GLY A 79 -8.84 -0.56 -2.48
CA GLY A 79 -8.62 -0.47 -1.04
C GLY A 79 -7.62 0.61 -0.66
N THR A 80 -6.52 0.72 -1.43
CA THR A 80 -5.52 1.77 -1.25
C THR A 80 -6.12 3.16 -1.44
N ARG A 81 -6.89 3.38 -2.52
CA ARG A 81 -7.54 4.67 -2.76
C ARG A 81 -8.50 5.06 -1.64
N GLU A 82 -9.28 4.11 -1.15
CA GLU A 82 -10.21 4.40 -0.05
C GLU A 82 -9.47 4.76 1.24
N ASN A 83 -8.36 4.06 1.54
CA ASN A 83 -7.52 4.39 2.68
C ASN A 83 -6.81 5.74 2.52
N LEU A 84 -6.35 6.11 1.32
CA LEU A 84 -5.82 7.45 1.07
C LEU A 84 -6.89 8.53 1.35
N ARG A 85 -8.12 8.32 0.88
CA ARG A 85 -9.26 9.22 1.14
C ARG A 85 -9.59 9.34 2.61
N HIS A 86 -9.60 8.23 3.36
CA HIS A 86 -9.83 8.24 4.80
C HIS A 86 -8.78 9.04 5.57
N ASN A 87 -7.55 9.09 5.07
CA ASN A 87 -6.46 9.85 5.69
C ASN A 87 -6.30 11.27 5.10
N GLY A 88 -7.20 11.71 4.22
CA GLY A 88 -7.12 13.03 3.59
C GLY A 88 -5.95 13.19 2.62
N ILE A 89 -5.35 12.08 2.17
CA ILE A 89 -4.23 12.07 1.24
C ILE A 89 -4.77 12.10 -0.18
N ALA A 90 -4.19 12.93 -1.04
CA ALA A 90 -4.57 13.00 -2.44
C ALA A 90 -4.25 11.68 -3.17
N GLU A 91 -5.19 11.16 -3.96
CA GLU A 91 -4.96 9.94 -4.76
C GLU A 91 -3.81 10.12 -5.76
N SER A 92 -3.52 11.37 -6.17
CA SER A 92 -2.37 11.70 -7.03
C SER A 92 -1.02 11.56 -6.35
N SER A 93 -0.98 11.41 -5.02
CA SER A 93 0.25 11.15 -4.27
C SER A 93 0.74 9.72 -4.46
N VAL A 94 -0.05 8.82 -5.03
CA VAL A 94 0.37 7.43 -5.30
C VAL A 94 0.16 7.13 -6.77
N THR A 95 1.21 6.64 -7.43
CA THR A 95 1.12 6.20 -8.83
C THR A 95 0.78 4.73 -8.88
N PHE A 96 -0.42 4.39 -9.35
CA PHE A 96 -0.86 3.00 -9.47
C PHE A 96 -0.42 2.40 -10.82
N SER A 97 0.20 1.23 -10.76
CA SER A 97 0.60 0.44 -11.92
C SER A 97 0.08 -0.99 -11.76
N THR A 98 -1.22 -1.17 -11.95
CA THR A 98 -1.83 -2.49 -11.97
C THR A 98 -1.56 -3.16 -13.31
N VAL A 99 -0.78 -4.23 -13.29
CA VAL A 99 -0.46 -4.98 -14.50
C VAL A 99 -1.63 -5.92 -14.77
N PRO A 100 -2.38 -5.74 -15.87
CA PRO A 100 -3.41 -6.71 -16.22
C PRO A 100 -2.73 -8.05 -16.48
N LEU A 101 -3.30 -9.14 -15.96
CA LEU A 101 -2.99 -10.50 -16.37
C LEU A 101 -3.44 -10.73 -17.82
N THR A 102 -2.88 -9.98 -18.76
CA THR A 102 -2.97 -10.33 -20.18
C THR A 102 -2.24 -11.64 -20.34
N THR A 103 -3.00 -12.72 -20.50
CA THR A 103 -2.49 -14.01 -20.92
C THR A 103 -1.77 -13.80 -22.25
N ARG A 104 -0.45 -13.62 -22.21
CA ARG A 104 0.36 -13.59 -23.42
C ARG A 104 0.28 -15.01 -23.97
N ARG A 105 -0.69 -15.26 -24.86
CA ARG A 105 -0.80 -16.52 -25.62
C ARG A 105 0.60 -16.78 -26.17
N ARG A 106 1.28 -17.79 -25.61
CA ARG A 106 2.52 -18.30 -26.18
C ARG A 106 2.20 -18.61 -27.64
N ARG A 107 2.82 -17.89 -28.57
CA ARG A 107 2.84 -18.33 -29.97
C ARG A 107 3.48 -19.70 -29.94
N ALA A 108 2.68 -20.72 -30.25
CA ALA A 108 3.18 -22.05 -30.53
C ALA A 108 4.13 -21.92 -31.72
N TRP A 109 5.40 -22.27 -31.50
CA TRP A 109 6.35 -22.45 -32.58
C TRP A 109 5.98 -23.78 -33.27
N TYR A 110 5.72 -23.70 -34.58
CA TYR A 110 5.59 -24.85 -35.49
C TYR A 110 6.96 -25.45 -35.77
#